data_AF-A0A521YCM4-F1
#
_entry.id   AF-A0A521YCM4-F1
#
_cell.length_a   1.000
_cell.length_b   1.000
_cell.length_c   1.000
_cell.angle_alpha   90.00
_cell.angle_beta   90.00
_cell.angle_gamma   90.00
#
_symmetry.space_group_name_H-M   'P 1'
#
loop_
_entity.id
_entity.type
_entity.pdbx_description
1 polymer ?
#
loop_
_entity_poly.entity_id
_entity_poly.type
_entity_poly.pdbx_seq_one_letter_code
_entity_poly.pdbx_strand_id
1 'polypeptide(L)'
;MAAFLVAVQGAESTGKTTLCAQLAGCLRRKGLSAVVVPETLRDFCDREGRTPREDEQAALAAAHHVRIETAAASPDAQVVIADTTSLTIAVYSEVVFGDRSLYGQALERQQRFDLNLLTALDLPWVEDGFVRDGPHVREPVDALLRSALSSIDAGYSLVHGSGEARLRAALAIVEHGLQVHRDGRVPQTWQWRCPDCDEPRCERHLFKGLPGWPGD
;
A
#
# COMPACT_ATOMS: atom_id res chain seq x y z
N MET A 1 7.99 -8.87 -21.17
CA MET A 1 7.00 -9.22 -20.13
C MET A 1 6.57 -7.93 -19.47
N ALA A 2 5.29 -7.77 -19.12
CA ALA A 2 4.85 -6.62 -18.34
C ALA A 2 5.45 -6.68 -16.93
N ALA A 3 5.83 -5.52 -16.38
CA ALA A 3 6.34 -5.43 -15.01
C ALA A 3 5.28 -5.90 -14.00
N PHE A 4 5.71 -6.58 -12.95
CA PHE A 4 4.85 -6.96 -11.83
C PHE A 4 4.63 -5.75 -10.90
N LEU A 5 3.38 -5.30 -10.77
CA LEU A 5 2.99 -4.10 -10.02
C LEU A 5 2.59 -4.46 -8.59
N VAL A 6 3.32 -3.94 -7.61
CA VAL A 6 3.05 -4.10 -6.18
C VAL A 6 2.62 -2.76 -5.59
N ALA A 7 1.39 -2.67 -5.13
CA ALA A 7 0.90 -1.54 -4.34
C ALA A 7 1.23 -1.76 -2.87
N VAL A 8 1.86 -0.78 -2.22
CA VAL A 8 2.00 -0.75 -0.77
C VAL A 8 1.14 0.37 -0.20
N GLN A 9 0.15 -0.02 0.59
CA GLN A 9 -0.88 0.86 1.12
C GLN A 9 -0.97 0.76 2.64
N GLY A 10 -1.63 1.74 3.24
CA GLY A 10 -1.87 1.81 4.67
C GLY A 10 -1.79 3.24 5.17
N ALA A 11 -2.28 3.43 6.40
CA ALA A 11 -2.29 4.71 7.08
C ALA A 11 -0.88 5.32 7.22
N GLU A 12 -0.82 6.58 7.64
CA GLU A 12 0.44 7.22 7.97
C GLU A 12 1.19 6.49 9.09
N SER A 13 2.52 6.64 9.08
CA SER A 13 3.40 6.07 10.10
C SER A 13 3.29 4.54 10.28
N THR A 14 2.96 3.81 9.20
CA THR A 14 2.95 2.33 9.16
C THR A 14 4.19 1.73 8.50
N GLY A 15 5.24 2.53 8.25
CA GLY A 15 6.53 2.05 7.73
C GLY A 15 6.55 1.65 6.24
N LYS A 16 5.60 2.16 5.43
CA LYS A 16 5.51 1.86 3.99
C LYS A 16 6.80 2.19 3.24
N THR A 17 7.32 3.41 3.39
CA THR A 17 8.53 3.87 2.69
C THR A 17 9.74 3.01 2.99
N THR A 18 9.96 2.69 4.27
CA THR A 18 11.02 1.77 4.68
C THR A 18 10.82 0.38 4.08
N LEU A 19 9.60 -0.17 4.14
CA LEU A 19 9.28 -1.49 3.60
C LEU A 19 9.52 -1.56 2.09
N CYS A 20 9.08 -0.56 1.34
CA CYS A 20 9.26 -0.47 -0.11
C CYS A 20 10.74 -0.45 -0.51
N ALA A 21 11.55 0.36 0.18
CA ALA A 21 12.99 0.43 -0.05
C ALA A 21 13.69 -0.90 0.26
N GLN A 22 13.32 -1.54 1.37
CA GLN A 22 13.87 -2.83 1.78
C GLN A 22 13.50 -3.95 0.81
N LEU A 23 12.24 -4.03 0.40
CA LEU A 23 11.76 -5.00 -0.60
C LEU A 23 12.52 -4.87 -1.91
N ALA A 24 12.64 -3.65 -2.45
CA ALA A 24 13.41 -3.42 -3.66
C ALA A 24 14.88 -3.81 -3.52
N GLY A 25 15.50 -3.51 -2.37
CA GLY A 25 16.87 -3.94 -2.07
C GLY A 25 17.03 -5.47 -2.07
N CYS A 26 16.10 -6.20 -1.45
CA CYS A 26 16.08 -7.65 -1.45
C CYS A 26 15.94 -8.22 -2.87
N LEU A 27 14.98 -7.73 -3.66
CA LEU A 27 14.74 -8.19 -5.02
C LEU A 27 15.95 -7.93 -5.94
N ARG A 28 16.58 -6.75 -5.83
CA ARG A 28 17.80 -6.42 -6.57
C ARG A 28 18.97 -7.33 -6.23
N ARG A 29 19.16 -7.67 -4.94
CA ARG A 29 20.18 -8.66 -4.53
C ARG A 29 19.92 -10.05 -5.11
N LYS A 30 18.67 -10.38 -5.42
CA LYS A 30 18.27 -11.61 -6.11
C LYS A 30 18.36 -11.51 -7.65
N GLY A 31 18.93 -10.43 -8.18
CA GLY A 31 19.13 -10.23 -9.62
C GLY A 31 17.89 -9.71 -10.35
N LEU A 32 16.89 -9.19 -9.64
CA LEU A 32 15.70 -8.62 -10.25
C LEU A 32 15.82 -7.10 -10.39
N SER A 33 15.40 -6.58 -11.53
CA SER A 33 15.21 -5.16 -11.72
C SER A 33 13.91 -4.72 -11.02
N ALA A 34 14.05 -4.22 -9.80
CA ALA A 34 12.97 -3.68 -8.99
C ALA A 34 13.08 -2.15 -8.89
N VAL A 35 12.01 -1.43 -9.16
CA VAL A 35 11.93 0.05 -9.07
C VAL A 35 10.94 0.43 -7.98
N VAL A 36 11.28 1.44 -7.18
CA VAL A 36 10.35 2.03 -6.20
C VAL A 36 9.85 3.35 -6.74
N VAL A 37 8.53 3.55 -6.71
CA VAL A 37 7.91 4.84 -6.97
C VAL A 37 7.52 5.44 -5.62
N PRO A 38 8.20 6.51 -5.16
CA PRO A 38 7.97 7.08 -3.83
C PRO A 38 6.73 7.99 -3.80
N GLU A 39 6.31 8.32 -2.57
CA GLU A 39 5.04 8.99 -2.30
C GLU A 39 5.08 10.43 -2.83
N THR A 40 4.29 10.72 -3.85
CA THR A 40 4.24 12.06 -4.45
C THR A 40 3.74 13.14 -3.47
N LEU A 41 2.88 12.76 -2.51
CA LEU A 41 2.40 13.69 -1.49
C LEU A 41 3.54 14.10 -0.54
N ARG A 42 4.47 13.19 -0.22
CA ARG A 42 5.67 13.49 0.56
C ARG A 42 6.54 14.50 -0.17
N ASP A 43 6.85 14.20 -1.44
CA ASP A 43 7.63 15.10 -2.30
C ASP A 43 6.99 16.50 -2.43
N PHE A 44 5.66 16.58 -2.43
CA PHE A 44 4.94 17.85 -2.41
C PHE A 44 5.11 18.58 -1.07
N CYS A 45 4.85 17.90 0.05
CA CYS A 45 4.95 18.50 1.38
C CYS A 45 6.35 19.04 1.66
N ASP A 46 7.39 18.28 1.31
CA ASP A 46 8.79 18.67 1.52
C ASP A 46 9.16 19.89 0.67
N ARG A 47 8.64 19.99 -0.55
CA ARG A 47 8.91 21.11 -1.47
C ARG A 47 8.14 22.38 -1.09
N GLU A 48 6.87 22.25 -0.76
CA GLU A 48 5.96 23.38 -0.53
C GLU A 48 5.91 23.82 0.94
N GLY A 49 6.43 23.00 1.86
CA GLY A 49 6.39 23.28 3.30
C GLY A 49 4.98 23.23 3.90
N ARG A 50 4.05 22.50 3.26
CA ARG A 50 2.64 22.40 3.67
C ARG A 50 1.96 21.18 3.07
N THR A 51 0.81 20.81 3.64
CA THR A 51 -0.07 19.82 3.03
C THR A 51 -0.77 20.36 1.78
N PRO A 52 -1.05 19.50 0.78
CA PRO A 52 -1.86 19.90 -0.38
C PRO A 52 -3.29 20.28 0.00
N ARG A 53 -3.85 21.27 -0.69
CA ARG A 53 -5.26 21.69 -0.63
C ARG A 53 -6.16 20.70 -1.37
N GLU A 54 -7.47 20.83 -1.18
CA GLU A 54 -8.49 19.99 -1.84
C GLU A 54 -8.37 20.03 -3.37
N ASP A 55 -8.24 21.22 -3.94
CA ASP A 55 -8.12 21.45 -5.40
C ASP A 55 -6.82 20.90 -6.01
N GLU A 56 -5.82 20.58 -5.18
CA GLU A 56 -4.53 20.03 -5.59
C GLU A 56 -4.51 18.48 -5.57
N GLN A 57 -5.47 17.84 -4.88
CA GLN A 57 -5.49 16.37 -4.69
C GLN A 57 -5.61 15.62 -6.02
N ALA A 58 -6.50 16.06 -6.92
CA ALA A 58 -6.74 15.40 -8.20
C ALA A 58 -5.47 15.37 -9.08
N ALA A 59 -4.78 16.51 -9.18
CA ALA A 59 -3.55 16.64 -9.96
C ALA A 59 -2.43 15.77 -9.39
N LEU A 60 -2.28 15.74 -8.05
CA LEU A 60 -1.30 14.89 -7.38
C LEU A 60 -1.60 13.39 -7.56
N ALA A 61 -2.86 12.99 -7.48
CA ALA A 61 -3.28 11.62 -7.71
C ALA A 61 -2.97 11.16 -9.14
N ALA A 62 -3.21 12.01 -10.14
CA ALA A 62 -2.88 11.75 -11.54
C ALA A 62 -1.37 11.70 -11.77
N ALA A 63 -0.61 12.67 -11.23
CA ALA A 63 0.84 12.72 -11.36
C ALA A 63 1.50 11.48 -10.73
N HIS A 64 1.02 11.04 -9.57
CA HIS A 64 1.53 9.84 -8.92
C HIS A 64 1.29 8.58 -9.79
N HIS A 65 0.08 8.44 -10.35
CA HIS A 65 -0.22 7.34 -11.27
C HIS A 65 0.68 7.35 -12.52
N VAL A 66 0.93 8.51 -13.12
CA VAL A 66 1.85 8.64 -14.27
C VAL A 66 3.26 8.17 -13.92
N ARG A 67 3.77 8.44 -12.71
CA ARG A 67 5.08 7.93 -12.26
C ARG A 67 5.10 6.40 -12.21
N ILE A 68 4.02 5.78 -11.76
CA ILE A 68 3.87 4.32 -11.68
C ILE A 68 3.86 3.71 -13.08
N GLU A 69 3.03 4.22 -13.98
CA GLU A 69 2.96 3.76 -15.37
C GLU A 69 4.30 3.97 -16.11
N THR A 70 4.98 5.10 -15.87
CA THR A 70 6.31 5.37 -16.44
C THR A 70 7.35 4.36 -15.96
N ALA A 71 7.35 4.03 -14.67
CA ALA A 71 8.25 3.01 -14.13
C ALA A 71 7.93 1.62 -14.71
N ALA A 72 6.64 1.29 -14.88
CA ALA A 72 6.18 0.02 -15.42
C ALA A 72 6.47 -0.15 -16.91
N ALA A 73 6.48 0.95 -17.67
CA ALA A 73 6.80 0.97 -19.09
C ALA A 73 8.30 0.86 -19.40
N SER A 74 9.17 0.94 -18.38
CA SER A 74 10.61 0.78 -18.56
C SER A 74 10.92 -0.65 -19.06
N PRO A 75 11.68 -0.82 -20.16
CA PRO A 75 11.97 -2.14 -20.74
C PRO A 75 12.63 -3.13 -19.77
N ASP A 76 13.39 -2.59 -18.81
CA ASP A 76 14.13 -3.38 -17.85
C ASP A 76 13.36 -3.59 -16.53
N ALA A 77 12.20 -2.94 -16.33
CA ALA A 77 11.45 -3.07 -15.09
C ALA A 77 10.78 -4.45 -15.00
N GLN A 78 11.22 -5.27 -14.04
CA GLN A 78 10.59 -6.56 -13.76
C GLN A 78 9.58 -6.44 -12.62
N VAL A 79 9.84 -5.56 -11.64
CA VAL A 79 8.97 -5.30 -10.50
C VAL A 79 8.90 -3.79 -10.25
N VAL A 80 7.70 -3.25 -10.09
CA VAL A 80 7.49 -1.86 -9.66
C VAL A 80 6.75 -1.89 -8.33
N ILE A 81 7.35 -1.29 -7.31
CA ILE A 81 6.78 -1.16 -5.97
C ILE A 81 6.33 0.29 -5.80
N ALA A 82 5.03 0.50 -5.66
CA ALA A 82 4.44 1.83 -5.50
C ALA A 82 4.18 2.13 -4.02
N ASP A 83 4.90 3.14 -3.50
CA ASP A 83 4.62 3.80 -2.23
C ASP A 83 4.01 5.17 -2.57
N THR A 84 2.71 5.39 -2.59
CA THR A 84 1.60 4.48 -2.35
C THR A 84 0.83 4.35 -3.67
N THR A 85 -0.49 4.53 -3.71
CA THR A 85 -1.27 4.63 -4.96
C THR A 85 -2.24 5.82 -4.92
N SER A 86 -2.88 6.11 -6.06
CA SER A 86 -3.96 7.11 -6.12
C SER A 86 -5.13 6.80 -5.17
N LEU A 87 -5.32 5.54 -4.78
CA LEU A 87 -6.36 5.16 -3.82
C LEU A 87 -6.09 5.72 -2.43
N THR A 88 -4.84 5.70 -1.96
CA THR A 88 -4.48 6.32 -0.68
C THR A 88 -4.74 7.82 -0.71
N ILE A 89 -4.42 8.48 -1.82
CA ILE A 89 -4.69 9.92 -2.00
C ILE A 89 -6.19 10.22 -1.96
N ALA A 90 -7.01 9.40 -2.63
CA ALA A 90 -8.48 9.52 -2.58
C ALA A 90 -9.03 9.34 -1.15
N VAL A 91 -8.54 8.34 -0.41
CA VAL A 91 -8.92 8.11 0.99
C VAL A 91 -8.59 9.31 1.87
N TYR A 92 -7.38 9.88 1.74
CA TYR A 92 -7.02 11.08 2.49
C TYR A 92 -7.81 12.31 2.06
N SER A 93 -8.19 12.42 0.78
CA SER A 93 -9.08 13.51 0.31
C SER A 93 -10.43 13.44 1.02
N GLU A 94 -10.99 12.24 1.16
CA GLU A 94 -12.24 12.03 1.90
C GLU A 94 -12.08 12.35 3.39
N VAL A 95 -11.04 11.84 4.04
CA VAL A 95 -10.85 12.03 5.49
C VAL A 95 -10.67 13.50 5.84
N VAL A 96 -9.90 14.25 5.03
CA VAL A 96 -9.55 15.64 5.35
C VAL A 96 -10.57 16.65 4.82
N PHE A 97 -11.12 16.41 3.62
CA PHE A 97 -11.99 17.39 2.93
C PHE A 97 -13.42 16.90 2.70
N GLY A 98 -13.72 15.63 2.99
CA GLY A 98 -15.00 15.02 2.61
C GLY A 98 -15.14 14.77 1.11
N ASP A 99 -14.05 14.91 0.34
CA ASP A 99 -14.06 14.75 -1.11
C ASP A 99 -13.96 13.28 -1.51
N ARG A 100 -15.06 12.77 -2.08
CA ARG A 100 -15.16 11.40 -2.61
C ARG A 100 -15.03 11.33 -4.13
N SER A 101 -14.81 12.45 -4.81
CA SER A 101 -14.79 12.53 -6.28
C SER A 101 -13.63 11.74 -6.91
N LEU A 102 -12.54 11.52 -6.15
CA LEU A 102 -11.34 10.86 -6.64
C LEU A 102 -11.44 9.33 -6.70
N TYR A 103 -12.42 8.71 -6.02
CA TYR A 103 -12.49 7.25 -5.91
C TYR A 103 -12.66 6.55 -7.25
N GLY A 104 -13.47 7.08 -8.18
CA GLY A 104 -13.74 6.42 -9.46
C GLY A 104 -12.45 6.08 -10.21
N GLN A 105 -11.64 7.11 -10.51
CA GLN A 105 -10.36 6.91 -11.20
C GLN A 105 -9.35 6.15 -10.33
N ALA A 106 -9.35 6.36 -9.01
CA ALA A 106 -8.41 5.68 -8.13
C ALA A 106 -8.65 4.17 -8.08
N LEU A 107 -9.90 3.73 -8.04
CA LEU A 107 -10.31 2.33 -8.05
C LEU A 107 -10.00 1.66 -9.39
N GLU A 108 -10.31 2.31 -10.51
CA GLU A 108 -9.96 1.82 -11.85
C GLU A 108 -8.45 1.60 -12.02
N ARG A 109 -7.64 2.52 -11.49
CA ARG A 109 -6.17 2.38 -11.47
C ARG A 109 -5.71 1.28 -10.52
N GLN A 110 -6.38 1.12 -9.39
CA GLN A 110 -6.03 0.10 -8.39
C GLN A 110 -6.21 -1.32 -8.92
N GLN A 111 -7.22 -1.56 -9.76
CA GLN A 111 -7.44 -2.87 -10.40
C GLN A 111 -6.29 -3.34 -11.30
N ARG A 112 -5.36 -2.45 -11.66
CA ARG A 112 -4.19 -2.78 -12.50
C ARG A 112 -3.02 -3.37 -11.71
N PHE A 113 -3.06 -3.31 -10.38
CA PHE A 113 -1.98 -3.85 -9.56
C PHE A 113 -2.12 -5.37 -9.43
N ASP A 114 -1.00 -6.07 -9.61
CA ASP A 114 -0.95 -7.53 -9.47
C ASP A 114 -0.99 -7.97 -8.00
N LEU A 115 -0.54 -7.10 -7.09
CA LEU A 115 -0.48 -7.38 -5.66
C LEU A 115 -0.72 -6.12 -4.83
N ASN A 116 -1.62 -6.22 -3.84
CA ASN A 116 -1.83 -5.20 -2.82
C ASN A 116 -1.27 -5.67 -1.48
N LEU A 117 -0.32 -4.92 -0.92
CA LEU A 117 0.15 -5.07 0.45
C LEU A 117 -0.49 -3.97 1.31
N LEU A 118 -1.22 -4.36 2.35
CA LEU A 118 -1.78 -3.44 3.33
C LEU A 118 -0.96 -3.50 4.61
N THR A 119 -0.43 -2.37 5.07
CA THR A 119 0.40 -2.29 6.27
C THR A 119 -0.47 -2.12 7.53
N ALA A 120 -0.27 -2.98 8.53
CA ALA A 120 -1.01 -2.94 9.79
C ALA A 120 -0.66 -1.72 10.66
N LEU A 121 -1.55 -1.41 11.60
CA LEU A 121 -1.43 -0.29 12.56
C LEU A 121 -0.63 -0.65 13.84
N ASP A 122 0.21 -1.69 13.76
CA ASP A 122 0.92 -2.31 14.88
C ASP A 122 2.27 -1.66 15.21
N LEU A 123 2.75 -0.76 14.35
CA LEU A 123 3.91 0.07 14.64
C LEU A 123 3.51 1.28 15.49
N PRO A 124 4.37 1.69 16.45
CA PRO A 124 4.21 2.95 17.16
C PRO A 124 4.06 4.08 16.16
N TRP A 125 3.09 4.96 16.39
CA TRP A 125 2.99 6.17 15.60
C TRP A 125 4.18 7.08 15.91
N VAL A 126 4.83 7.54 14.85
CA VAL A 126 5.91 8.51 14.88
C VAL A 126 5.46 9.73 14.08
N GLU A 127 5.64 10.91 14.65
CA GLU A 127 5.40 12.18 13.97
C GLU A 127 6.35 12.29 12.76
N ASP A 128 5.77 12.43 11.57
CA ASP A 128 6.51 12.44 10.31
C ASP A 128 6.25 13.75 9.52
N GLY A 129 6.95 14.82 9.94
CA GLY A 129 6.95 16.10 9.23
C GLY A 129 5.56 16.76 9.17
N PHE A 130 5.13 17.16 7.97
CA PHE A 130 3.83 17.80 7.71
C PHE A 130 2.62 16.87 7.85
N VAL A 131 2.70 15.88 8.74
CA VAL A 131 1.69 14.84 8.93
C VAL A 131 0.34 15.42 9.33
N ARG A 132 -0.70 14.82 8.72
CA ARG A 132 -2.09 15.25 8.76
C ARG A 132 -2.73 14.66 10.01
N ASP A 133 -3.16 15.53 10.91
CA ASP A 133 -4.13 15.30 11.98
C ASP A 133 -3.73 14.31 13.11
N GLY A 134 -2.73 13.44 12.93
CA GLY A 134 -2.14 12.64 14.00
C GLY A 134 -2.75 11.23 14.19
N PRO A 135 -2.42 10.50 15.27
CA PRO A 135 -2.66 9.05 15.36
C PRO A 135 -4.12 8.62 15.19
N HIS A 136 -5.07 9.53 15.47
CA HIS A 136 -6.51 9.26 15.41
C HIS A 136 -7.05 9.03 13.99
N VAL A 137 -6.34 9.45 12.93
CA VAL A 137 -6.78 9.21 11.54
C VAL A 137 -6.39 7.85 11.01
N ARG A 138 -5.50 7.10 11.71
CA ARG A 138 -4.98 5.82 11.20
C ARG A 138 -6.07 4.77 11.00
N GLU A 139 -6.96 4.62 11.98
CA GLU A 139 -8.05 3.64 11.94
C GLU A 139 -9.08 3.96 10.85
N PRO A 140 -9.60 5.20 10.74
CA PRO A 140 -10.47 5.58 9.61
C PRO A 140 -9.83 5.33 8.24
N VAL A 141 -8.56 5.70 8.06
CA VAL A 141 -7.84 5.50 6.79
C VAL A 141 -7.70 4.02 6.46
N ASP A 142 -7.32 3.18 7.44
CA ASP A 142 -7.21 1.73 7.24
C ASP A 142 -8.56 1.11 6.87
N ALA A 143 -9.63 1.48 7.57
CA ALA A 143 -10.99 1.01 7.28
C ALA A 143 -11.46 1.39 5.86
N LEU A 144 -11.23 2.65 5.44
CA LEU A 144 -11.57 3.12 4.10
C LEU A 144 -10.77 2.41 3.01
N LEU A 145 -9.47 2.18 3.21
CA LEU A 145 -8.64 1.41 2.29
C LEU A 145 -9.17 -0.02 2.12
N ARG A 146 -9.47 -0.72 3.23
CA ARG A 146 -10.06 -2.07 3.19
C ARG A 146 -11.40 -2.11 2.47
N SER A 147 -12.26 -1.12 2.75
CA SER A 147 -13.57 -0.99 2.10
C SER A 147 -13.41 -0.76 0.60
N ALA A 148 -12.52 0.13 0.19
CA ALA A 148 -12.28 0.46 -1.19
C ALA A 148 -11.71 -0.72 -1.97
N LEU A 149 -10.69 -1.41 -1.45
CA LEU A 149 -10.15 -2.64 -2.04
C LEU A 149 -11.22 -3.73 -2.15
N SER A 150 -12.04 -3.91 -1.12
CA SER A 150 -13.15 -4.87 -1.14
C SER A 150 -14.20 -4.54 -2.21
N SER A 151 -14.49 -3.25 -2.45
CA SER A 151 -15.52 -2.82 -3.41
C SER A 151 -15.18 -3.15 -4.86
N ILE A 152 -13.90 -3.40 -5.17
CA ILE A 152 -13.42 -3.81 -6.50
C ILE A 152 -12.94 -5.26 -6.53
N ASP A 153 -13.21 -6.04 -5.48
CA ASP A 153 -12.70 -7.41 -5.28
C ASP A 153 -11.17 -7.51 -5.43
N ALA A 154 -10.46 -6.42 -5.10
CA ALA A 154 -9.00 -6.42 -5.07
C ALA A 154 -8.54 -7.03 -3.75
N GLY A 155 -8.08 -8.28 -3.82
CA GLY A 155 -7.44 -8.95 -2.69
C GLY A 155 -6.22 -8.17 -2.21
N TYR A 156 -5.96 -8.23 -0.90
CA TYR A 156 -4.75 -7.68 -0.30
C TYR A 156 -4.16 -8.64 0.72
N SER A 157 -2.86 -8.49 0.96
CA SER A 157 -2.13 -9.22 1.99
C SER A 157 -1.74 -8.26 3.10
N LEU A 158 -2.08 -8.59 4.34
CA LEU A 158 -1.74 -7.77 5.49
C LEU A 158 -0.27 -7.99 5.88
N VAL A 159 0.47 -6.89 6.03
CA VAL A 159 1.86 -6.89 6.49
C VAL A 159 1.91 -6.32 7.91
N HIS A 160 2.29 -7.17 8.85
CA HIS A 160 2.34 -6.88 10.28
C HIS A 160 3.71 -7.26 10.88
N GLY A 161 3.91 -6.99 12.16
CA GLY A 161 5.17 -7.08 12.89
C GLY A 161 6.11 -5.91 12.62
N SER A 162 7.36 -6.05 13.06
CA SER A 162 8.40 -5.03 12.91
C SER A 162 9.73 -5.65 12.45
N GLY A 163 10.64 -4.78 12.01
CA GLY A 163 12.00 -5.14 11.62
C GLY A 163 12.09 -6.22 10.53
N GLU A 164 13.09 -7.08 10.64
CA GLU A 164 13.39 -8.14 9.66
C GLU A 164 12.26 -9.18 9.52
N ALA A 165 11.47 -9.42 10.56
CA ALA A 165 10.34 -10.35 10.49
C ALA A 165 9.25 -9.81 9.53
N ARG A 166 8.90 -8.53 9.66
CA ARG A 166 7.96 -7.82 8.77
C ARG A 166 8.44 -7.86 7.32
N LEU A 167 9.72 -7.57 7.10
CA LEU A 167 10.33 -7.60 5.76
C LEU A 167 10.29 -8.99 5.15
N ARG A 168 10.67 -10.04 5.90
CA ARG A 168 10.65 -11.42 5.39
C ARG A 168 9.24 -11.87 5.01
N ALA A 169 8.23 -11.52 5.80
CA ALA A 169 6.84 -11.84 5.50
C ALA A 169 6.38 -11.15 4.21
N ALA A 170 6.61 -9.84 4.07
CA ALA A 170 6.27 -9.09 2.86
C ALA A 170 7.01 -9.62 1.62
N LEU A 171 8.30 -9.94 1.76
CA LEU A 171 9.11 -10.47 0.66
C LEU A 171 8.57 -11.83 0.19
N ALA A 172 8.19 -12.72 1.12
CA ALA A 172 7.61 -14.02 0.76
C ALA A 172 6.31 -13.88 -0.06
N ILE A 173 5.46 -12.91 0.30
CA ILE A 173 4.23 -12.61 -0.45
C ILE A 173 4.56 -12.10 -1.86
N VAL A 174 5.50 -11.14 -1.97
CA VAL A 174 5.92 -10.58 -3.27
C VAL A 174 6.54 -11.66 -4.17
N GLU A 175 7.38 -12.53 -3.61
CA GLU A 175 8.01 -13.62 -4.35
C GLU A 175 7.00 -14.64 -4.85
N HIS A 176 6.00 -14.97 -4.03
CA HIS A 176 4.90 -15.84 -4.44
C HIS A 176 4.08 -15.21 -5.57
N GLY A 177 3.67 -13.95 -5.41
CA GLY A 177 2.91 -13.23 -6.45
C GLY A 177 3.69 -13.10 -7.77
N LEU A 178 5.00 -12.82 -7.68
CA LEU A 178 5.87 -12.74 -8.86
C LEU A 178 6.01 -14.09 -9.57
N GLN A 179 6.04 -15.21 -8.83
CA GLN A 179 6.05 -16.54 -9.42
C GLN A 179 4.73 -16.83 -10.16
N VAL A 180 3.58 -16.55 -9.53
CA VAL A 180 2.25 -16.70 -10.15
C VAL A 180 2.15 -15.87 -11.44
N HIS A 181 2.62 -14.62 -11.40
CA HIS A 181 2.68 -13.72 -12.57
C HIS A 181 3.51 -14.30 -13.71
N ARG A 182 4.70 -14.83 -13.42
CA ARG A 182 5.60 -15.44 -14.42
C ARG A 182 5.03 -16.70 -15.04
N ASP A 183 4.31 -17.49 -14.25
CA ASP A 183 3.68 -18.73 -14.71
C ASP A 183 2.47 -18.45 -15.63
N GLY A 184 2.11 -17.18 -15.86
CA GLY A 184 0.96 -16.79 -16.68
C GLY A 184 -0.37 -17.27 -16.11
N ARG A 185 -0.38 -17.67 -14.84
CA ARG A 185 -1.59 -18.03 -14.13
C ARG A 185 -2.30 -16.73 -13.80
N VAL A 186 -3.55 -16.59 -14.20
CA VAL A 186 -4.42 -15.56 -13.64
C VAL A 186 -4.32 -15.72 -12.13
N PRO A 187 -3.88 -14.68 -11.38
CA PRO A 187 -3.89 -14.77 -9.94
C PRO A 187 -5.33 -15.01 -9.54
N GLN A 188 -5.67 -16.25 -9.14
CA GLN A 188 -6.84 -16.41 -8.30
C GLN A 188 -6.54 -15.55 -7.10
N THR A 189 -7.38 -14.55 -6.84
CA THR A 189 -7.24 -13.54 -5.80
C THR A 189 -6.63 -14.20 -4.56
N TRP A 190 -5.31 -14.10 -4.40
CA TRP A 190 -4.63 -14.79 -3.33
C TRP A 190 -4.93 -13.98 -2.07
N GLN A 191 -5.91 -14.48 -1.33
CA GLN A 191 -6.24 -13.95 -0.02
C GLN A 191 -5.41 -14.72 0.99
N TRP A 192 -4.54 -14.02 1.70
CA TRP A 192 -3.86 -14.60 2.86
C TRP A 192 -4.93 -15.09 3.84
N ARG A 193 -4.83 -16.36 4.26
CA ARG A 193 -5.70 -16.96 5.27
C ARG A 193 -4.92 -17.13 6.55
N CYS A 194 -5.55 -16.77 7.67
CA CYS A 194 -4.92 -16.96 8.97
C CYS A 194 -4.66 -18.45 9.22
N PRO A 195 -3.44 -18.88 9.58
CA PRO A 195 -3.12 -20.28 9.79
C PRO A 195 -3.88 -20.93 10.97
N ASP A 196 -4.46 -20.14 11.87
CA ASP A 196 -5.18 -20.63 13.05
C ASP A 196 -6.71 -20.72 12.86
N CYS A 197 -7.30 -19.90 11.99
CA CYS A 197 -8.76 -19.85 11.75
C CYS A 197 -9.16 -20.09 10.28
N ASP A 198 -8.21 -20.17 9.36
CA ASP A 198 -8.39 -20.27 7.89
C ASP A 198 -9.30 -19.17 7.28
N GLU A 199 -9.54 -18.11 8.07
CA GLU A 199 -10.42 -17.01 7.74
C GLU A 199 -9.62 -15.91 7.01
N PRO A 200 -10.03 -15.52 5.77
CA PRO A 200 -9.28 -14.60 4.92
C PRO A 200 -9.14 -13.17 5.47
N ARG A 201 -9.92 -12.83 6.51
CA ARG A 201 -9.97 -11.50 7.15
C ARG A 201 -9.84 -11.59 8.67
N CYS A 202 -9.24 -12.66 9.19
CA CYS A 202 -9.20 -12.94 10.63
C CYS A 202 -8.27 -11.97 11.40
N GLU A 203 -8.77 -10.79 11.74
CA GLU A 203 -8.08 -9.80 12.56
C GLU A 203 -8.03 -10.19 14.05
N ARG A 204 -8.92 -11.10 14.47
CA ARG A 204 -9.13 -11.50 15.87
C ARG A 204 -7.93 -12.16 16.55
N HIS A 205 -7.02 -12.76 15.78
CA HIS A 205 -5.75 -13.29 16.29
C HIS A 205 -4.58 -12.33 16.07
N LEU A 206 -4.72 -11.36 15.15
CA LEU A 206 -3.69 -10.37 14.82
C LEU A 206 -3.61 -9.23 15.85
N PHE A 207 -4.75 -8.87 16.47
CA PHE A 207 -4.82 -7.84 17.52
C PHE A 207 -4.87 -8.38 18.95
N LYS A 208 -4.82 -9.71 19.11
CA LYS A 208 -4.87 -10.34 20.44
C LYS A 208 -3.63 -9.93 21.25
N GLY A 209 -3.83 -9.09 22.26
CA GLY A 209 -2.76 -8.56 23.12
C GLY A 209 -2.36 -7.10 22.85
N LEU A 210 -2.99 -6.40 21.90
CA LEU A 210 -2.81 -4.95 21.75
C LEU A 210 -3.71 -4.16 22.72
N PRO A 211 -3.19 -3.11 23.39
CA PRO A 211 -4.00 -2.30 24.30
C PRO A 211 -5.17 -1.65 23.56
N GLY A 212 -6.41 -1.93 23.99
CA GLY A 212 -7.63 -1.29 23.45
C GLY A 212 -8.50 -2.14 22.52
N TRP A 213 -8.15 -3.40 22.24
CA TRP A 213 -9.00 -4.29 21.43
C TRP A 213 -10.23 -4.80 22.21
N PRO A 214 -11.47 -4.59 21.74
CA PRO A 214 -12.71 -4.93 22.48
C PRO A 214 -13.10 -6.42 22.40
N GLY A 215 -12.24 -7.29 21.88
CA GLY A 215 -12.60 -8.65 21.45
C GLY A 215 -12.17 -9.80 22.36
N ASP A 216 -12.05 -9.56 23.67
CA ASP A 216 -11.98 -10.61 24.70
C ASP A 216 -13.38 -10.98 25.20
#